data_AF-A0A7J7YV31-F1
#
_entry.id   AF-A0A7J7YV31-F1
#
_cell.length_a   1.000
_cell.length_b   1.000
_cell.length_c   1.000
_cell.angle_alpha   90.00
_cell.angle_beta   90.00
_cell.angle_gamma   90.00
#
_symmetry.space_group_name_H-M   'P 1'
#
loop_
_entity.id
_entity.type
_entity.pdbx_description
1 polymer ?
#
loop_
_entity_poly.entity_id
_entity_poly.type
_entity_poly.pdbx_seq_one_letter_code
_entity_poly.pdbx_strand_id
1 'polypeptide(L)'
;MALRNRVSAIDELAMATERLRVRHPKEPKPSPPVLYIIEPHEVEQNRIKLLNDKAVATSQLQKKLGQLLYLTNLEKSQDKTSGGINPEPCPICARQLGRQWAVLTCGHCFCNECISIIIEQYSVGSHRSSIKCAICRQTTSHKEISYVFTSEKTSQEEDIPVKGSHSTKVEAVVRTLMRIQLRDPGAKALVFSTWQDVLDIISKALTDNNMKFAQISRVKTFQENLSAFKHDPQINILLLPLHTGSNGLTIIEATHVLLVEPILNPAHELQAIGRVHRIGQTKPTIVHRFLIKATIEERMQAMLKTAERSHTNSSVKHSEASVLTVADLADLFTKETEDLE
;
A
#
# COMPACT_ATOMS: atom_id res chain seq x y z
N MET A 1 -36.55 -16.19 -4.55
CA MET A 1 -36.74 -15.13 -3.54
C MET A 1 -37.54 -15.60 -2.31
N ALA A 2 -38.61 -16.40 -2.46
CA ALA A 2 -39.46 -16.80 -1.32
C ALA A 2 -38.76 -17.62 -0.21
N LEU A 3 -37.86 -18.53 -0.56
CA LEU A 3 -37.17 -19.38 0.43
C LEU A 3 -36.20 -18.58 1.32
N ARG A 4 -35.44 -17.66 0.73
CA ARG A 4 -34.49 -16.79 1.46
C ARG A 4 -35.22 -15.86 2.44
N ASN A 5 -36.34 -15.29 2.02
CA ASN A 5 -37.16 -14.42 2.88
C ASN A 5 -37.81 -15.20 4.01
N ARG A 6 -38.26 -16.45 3.75
CA ARG A 6 -38.81 -17.33 4.79
C ARG A 6 -37.75 -17.76 5.81
N VAL A 7 -36.54 -18.08 5.36
CA VAL A 7 -35.42 -18.40 6.27
C VAL A 7 -35.05 -17.17 7.10
N SER A 8 -34.95 -15.99 6.48
CA SER A 8 -34.68 -14.73 7.19
C SER A 8 -35.74 -14.42 8.26
N ALA A 9 -37.03 -14.62 7.96
CA ALA A 9 -38.11 -14.37 8.90
C ALA A 9 -38.16 -15.38 10.06
N ILE A 10 -37.82 -16.65 9.81
CA ILE A 10 -37.70 -17.67 10.86
C ILE A 10 -36.51 -17.37 11.76
N ASP A 11 -35.39 -16.93 11.19
CA ASP A 11 -34.18 -16.57 11.93
C ASP A 11 -34.41 -15.31 12.80
N GLU A 12 -35.11 -14.30 12.25
CA GLU A 12 -35.55 -13.12 13.00
C GLU A 12 -36.52 -13.46 14.14
N LEU A 13 -37.48 -14.37 13.92
CA LEU A 13 -38.39 -14.86 14.96
C LEU A 13 -37.66 -15.68 16.03
N ALA A 14 -36.74 -16.55 15.63
CA ALA A 14 -35.91 -17.32 16.56
C ALA A 14 -35.07 -16.37 17.43
N MET A 15 -34.33 -15.43 16.82
CA MET A 15 -33.56 -14.42 17.55
C MET A 15 -34.42 -13.54 18.46
N ALA A 16 -35.67 -13.20 18.08
CA ALA A 16 -36.58 -12.42 18.91
C ALA A 16 -37.12 -13.22 20.12
N THR A 17 -37.12 -14.54 20.05
CA THR A 17 -37.56 -15.45 21.14
C THR A 17 -36.40 -15.98 21.99
N GLU A 18 -35.17 -15.90 21.49
CA GLU A 18 -33.97 -16.33 22.19
C GLU A 18 -33.52 -15.28 23.21
N ARG A 19 -33.98 -15.46 24.46
CA ARG A 19 -33.46 -14.70 25.61
C ARG A 19 -32.41 -15.53 26.33
N LEU A 20 -31.23 -14.94 26.48
CA LEU A 20 -30.19 -15.44 27.37
C LEU A 20 -30.79 -15.63 28.78
N ARG A 21 -30.84 -16.87 29.25
CA ARG A 21 -31.39 -17.22 30.56
C ARG A 21 -30.50 -18.21 31.29
N VAL A 22 -30.55 -18.15 32.61
CA VAL A 22 -29.87 -19.13 33.47
C VAL A 22 -30.71 -20.41 33.53
N ARG A 23 -30.07 -21.58 33.42
CA ARG A 23 -30.75 -22.88 33.54
C ARG A 23 -31.39 -23.02 34.93
N HIS A 24 -32.63 -23.49 34.99
CA HIS A 24 -33.25 -23.78 36.28
C HIS A 24 -32.61 -25.02 36.94
N PRO A 25 -32.49 -25.08 38.28
CA PRO A 25 -31.82 -26.19 38.95
C PRO A 25 -32.38 -27.59 38.63
N LYS A 26 -33.69 -27.67 38.36
CA LYS A 26 -34.42 -28.92 38.08
C LYS A 26 -34.57 -29.23 36.58
N GLU A 27 -34.09 -28.35 35.71
CA GLU A 27 -34.20 -28.51 34.26
C GLU A 27 -33.10 -29.44 33.74
N PRO A 28 -33.40 -30.44 32.89
CA PRO A 28 -32.37 -31.30 32.32
C PRO A 28 -31.40 -30.47 31.46
N LYS A 29 -30.12 -30.86 31.44
CA LYS A 29 -29.13 -30.20 30.57
C LYS A 29 -29.49 -30.45 29.10
N PRO A 30 -29.58 -29.41 28.25
CA PRO A 30 -29.87 -29.58 26.84
C PRO A 30 -28.81 -30.47 26.17
N SER A 31 -29.26 -31.39 25.33
CA SER A 31 -28.40 -32.20 24.45
C SER A 31 -28.99 -32.15 23.03
N PRO A 32 -28.35 -31.46 22.08
CA PRO A 32 -27.08 -30.73 22.18
C PRO A 32 -27.16 -29.47 23.06
N PRO A 33 -26.01 -28.95 23.55
CA PRO A 33 -25.97 -27.71 24.32
C PRO A 33 -26.49 -26.52 23.50
N VAL A 34 -27.26 -25.65 24.14
CA VAL A 34 -27.96 -24.52 23.51
C VAL A 34 -27.37 -23.20 24.03
N LEU A 35 -26.91 -22.34 23.12
CA LEU A 35 -26.08 -21.15 23.43
C LEU A 35 -26.77 -20.11 24.33
N TYR A 36 -28.10 -20.00 24.29
CA TYR A 36 -28.85 -19.03 25.08
C TYR A 36 -29.22 -19.51 26.51
N ILE A 37 -28.89 -20.75 26.87
CA ILE A 37 -29.10 -21.29 28.23
C ILE A 37 -27.73 -21.44 28.89
N ILE A 38 -27.45 -20.61 29.90
CA ILE A 38 -26.17 -20.60 30.61
C ILE A 38 -26.30 -21.22 32.00
N GLU A 39 -25.26 -21.87 32.49
CA GLU A 39 -25.22 -22.34 33.87
C GLU A 39 -24.94 -21.17 34.83
N PRO A 40 -25.40 -21.23 36.11
CA PRO A 40 -25.17 -20.16 37.08
C PRO A 40 -23.69 -19.77 37.25
N HIS A 41 -22.77 -20.72 37.15
CA HIS A 41 -21.33 -20.49 37.28
C HIS A 41 -20.69 -19.87 36.03
N GLU A 42 -21.36 -19.94 34.87
CA GLU A 42 -20.86 -19.39 33.60
C GLU A 42 -21.31 -17.94 33.39
N VAL A 43 -22.22 -17.43 34.22
CA VAL A 43 -22.80 -16.09 34.08
C VAL A 43 -21.73 -15.01 34.04
N GLU A 44 -20.81 -15.01 35.01
CA GLU A 44 -19.79 -13.95 35.09
C GLU A 44 -18.78 -14.05 33.94
N GLN A 45 -18.39 -15.28 33.55
CA GLN A 45 -17.50 -15.51 32.42
C GLN A 45 -18.11 -15.01 31.10
N ASN A 46 -19.38 -15.35 30.85
CA ASN A 46 -20.11 -14.88 29.68
C ASN A 46 -20.32 -13.36 29.71
N ARG A 47 -20.60 -12.78 30.88
CA ARG A 47 -20.73 -11.33 31.03
C ARG A 47 -19.46 -10.60 30.65
N ILE A 48 -18.31 -11.03 31.18
CA ILE A 48 -17.00 -10.45 30.85
C ILE A 48 -16.71 -10.58 29.35
N LYS A 49 -16.94 -11.77 28.78
CA LYS A 49 -16.78 -12.02 27.34
C LYS A 49 -17.62 -11.06 26.49
N LEU A 50 -18.92 -10.95 26.78
CA LEU A 50 -19.83 -10.07 26.04
C LEU A 50 -19.48 -8.59 26.19
N LEU A 51 -18.98 -8.17 27.36
CA LEU A 51 -18.49 -6.80 27.56
C LEU A 51 -17.26 -6.50 26.70
N ASN A 52 -16.32 -7.45 26.60
CA ASN A 52 -15.16 -7.34 25.72
C ASN A 52 -15.57 -7.31 24.24
N ASP A 53 -16.46 -8.21 23.83
CA ASP A 53 -16.97 -8.27 22.45
C ASP A 53 -17.68 -6.96 22.09
N LYS A 54 -18.51 -6.43 23.00
CA LYS A 54 -19.16 -5.12 22.83
C LYS A 54 -18.12 -4.01 22.66
N ALA A 55 -17.05 -3.99 23.44
CA ALA A 55 -16.00 -2.98 23.33
C ALA A 55 -15.28 -3.05 21.96
N VAL A 56 -14.93 -4.25 21.51
CA VAL A 56 -14.30 -4.48 20.20
C VAL A 56 -15.23 -4.08 19.06
N ALA A 57 -16.49 -4.55 19.07
CA ALA A 57 -17.48 -4.23 18.06
C ALA A 57 -17.78 -2.72 17.98
N THR A 58 -17.87 -2.05 19.13
CA THR A 58 -18.07 -0.58 19.18
C THR A 58 -16.90 0.16 18.56
N SER A 59 -15.66 -0.25 18.86
CA SER A 59 -14.45 0.34 18.26
C SER A 59 -14.42 0.14 16.74
N GLN A 60 -14.74 -1.07 16.26
CA GLN A 60 -14.82 -1.37 14.83
C GLN A 60 -15.91 -0.53 14.13
N LEU A 61 -17.09 -0.42 14.72
CA LEU A 61 -18.18 0.40 14.19
C LEU A 61 -17.75 1.87 14.07
N GLN A 62 -17.12 2.43 15.10
CA GLN A 62 -16.60 3.80 15.07
C GLN A 62 -15.57 4.00 13.95
N LYS A 63 -14.65 3.05 13.76
CA LYS A 63 -13.69 3.09 12.63
C LYS A 63 -14.41 3.10 11.28
N LYS A 64 -15.46 2.29 11.12
CA LYS A 64 -16.27 2.25 9.89
C LYS A 64 -17.07 3.53 9.65
N LEU A 65 -17.64 4.11 10.70
CA LEU A 65 -18.30 5.41 10.63
C LEU A 65 -17.30 6.53 10.29
N GLY A 66 -16.09 6.50 10.85
CA GLY A 66 -15.03 7.45 10.50
C GLY A 66 -14.58 7.33 9.04
N GLN A 67 -14.44 6.11 8.52
CA GLN A 67 -14.18 5.86 7.10
C GLN A 67 -15.30 6.40 6.21
N LEU A 68 -16.56 6.17 6.59
CA LEU A 68 -17.71 6.69 5.86
C LEU A 68 -17.71 8.22 5.85
N LEU A 69 -17.54 8.86 7.01
CA LEU A 69 -17.46 10.32 7.13
C LEU A 69 -16.38 10.91 6.23
N TYR A 70 -15.20 10.31 6.23
CA TYR A 70 -14.10 10.73 5.36
C TYR A 70 -14.45 10.61 3.87
N LEU A 71 -15.02 9.47 3.45
CA LEU A 71 -15.41 9.25 2.06
C LEU A 71 -16.53 10.21 1.62
N THR A 72 -17.50 10.49 2.48
CA THR A 72 -18.55 11.48 2.21
C THR A 72 -17.97 12.89 2.10
N ASN A 73 -16.97 13.24 2.90
CA ASN A 73 -16.30 14.53 2.79
C ASN A 73 -15.42 14.62 1.52
N LEU A 74 -14.79 13.53 1.11
CA LEU A 74 -14.09 13.45 -0.18
C LEU A 74 -15.04 13.56 -1.37
N GLU A 75 -16.22 12.93 -1.31
CA GLU A 75 -17.22 13.03 -2.37
C GLU A 75 -17.68 14.49 -2.56
N LYS A 76 -17.93 15.20 -1.45
CA LYS A 76 -18.25 16.63 -1.48
C LYS A 76 -17.12 17.50 -2.05
N SER A 77 -15.85 17.14 -1.81
CA SER A 77 -14.72 17.89 -2.36
C SER A 77 -14.39 17.56 -3.82
N GLN A 78 -14.95 16.47 -4.36
CA GLN A 78 -14.82 16.07 -5.77
C GLN A 78 -15.82 16.75 -6.72
N ASP A 79 -16.70 17.63 -6.23
CA ASP A 79 -17.46 18.51 -7.12
C ASP A 79 -16.48 19.30 -8.01
N LYS A 80 -16.73 19.27 -9.32
CA LYS A 80 -15.80 19.61 -10.41
C LYS A 80 -15.14 21.00 -10.31
N THR A 81 -15.59 21.84 -9.40
CA THR A 81 -15.11 23.20 -9.14
C THR A 81 -13.98 23.28 -8.11
N SER A 82 -13.83 22.30 -7.21
CA SER A 82 -13.00 22.45 -5.99
C SER A 82 -11.58 21.91 -6.11
N GLY A 83 -11.21 21.27 -7.22
CA GLY A 83 -9.82 20.88 -7.52
C GLY A 83 -9.14 20.01 -6.45
N GLY A 84 -9.89 19.19 -5.71
CA GLY A 84 -9.35 18.33 -4.64
C GLY A 84 -9.04 19.05 -3.32
N ILE A 85 -9.46 20.31 -3.16
CA ILE A 85 -9.26 21.07 -1.93
C ILE A 85 -10.25 20.62 -0.86
N ASN A 86 -9.78 20.36 0.37
CA ASN A 86 -10.64 20.17 1.52
C ASN A 86 -11.10 21.55 2.04
N PRO A 87 -12.40 21.89 1.93
CA PRO A 87 -12.92 23.20 2.31
C PRO A 87 -13.09 23.35 3.82
N GLU A 88 -12.98 22.28 4.61
CA GLU A 88 -13.15 22.35 6.06
C GLU A 88 -11.94 23.04 6.71
N PRO A 89 -12.16 23.93 7.70
CA PRO A 89 -11.09 24.49 8.50
C PRO A 89 -10.57 23.46 9.53
N CYS A 90 -9.28 23.53 9.83
CA CYS A 90 -8.68 22.77 10.91
C CYS A 90 -9.35 23.14 12.26
N PRO A 91 -9.89 22.17 13.01
CA PRO A 91 -10.59 22.43 14.28
C PRO A 91 -9.72 23.04 15.39
N ILE A 92 -8.39 23.01 15.23
CA ILE A 92 -7.42 23.48 16.24
C ILE A 92 -6.96 24.90 15.94
N CYS A 93 -6.52 25.16 14.72
CA CYS A 93 -5.96 26.47 14.33
C CYS A 93 -6.88 27.30 13.44
N ALA A 94 -8.07 26.79 13.08
CA ALA A 94 -9.06 27.40 12.20
C ALA A 94 -8.57 27.76 10.77
N ARG A 95 -7.35 27.36 10.38
CA ARG A 95 -6.82 27.52 9.02
C ARG A 95 -7.50 26.52 8.07
N GLN A 96 -7.74 26.92 6.83
CA GLN A 96 -8.26 26.01 5.80
C GLN A 96 -7.27 24.87 5.56
N LEU A 97 -7.78 23.64 5.44
CA LEU A 97 -6.95 22.45 5.25
C LEU A 97 -6.30 22.39 3.87
N GLY A 98 -6.92 23.01 2.86
CA GLY A 98 -6.30 23.13 1.55
C GLY A 98 -6.12 21.75 0.89
N ARG A 99 -4.92 21.46 0.40
CA ARG A 99 -4.60 20.24 -0.35
C ARG A 99 -3.92 19.14 0.45
N GLN A 100 -3.51 19.45 1.68
CA GLN A 100 -2.78 18.52 2.52
C GLN A 100 -3.37 18.52 3.93
N TRP A 101 -3.80 17.37 4.40
CA TRP A 101 -4.36 17.26 5.74
C TRP A 101 -4.21 15.85 6.30
N ALA A 102 -4.33 15.74 7.60
CA ALA A 102 -4.32 14.49 8.32
C ALA A 102 -5.74 14.13 8.78
N VAL A 103 -6.07 12.83 8.71
CA VAL A 103 -7.37 12.26 9.06
C VAL A 103 -7.17 11.22 10.13
N LEU A 104 -7.88 11.37 11.25
CA LEU A 104 -7.87 10.39 12.33
C LEU A 104 -8.85 9.24 12.05
N THR A 105 -8.75 8.15 12.81
CA THR A 105 -9.64 6.98 12.64
C THR A 105 -11.13 7.27 12.87
N CYS A 106 -11.44 8.38 13.53
CA CYS A 106 -12.80 8.90 13.70
C CYS A 106 -13.31 9.70 12.49
N GLY A 107 -12.51 9.89 11.44
CA GLY A 107 -12.86 10.66 10.23
C GLY A 107 -12.62 12.17 10.31
N HIS A 108 -12.29 12.70 11.49
CA HIS A 108 -12.02 14.13 11.66
C HIS A 108 -10.69 14.55 11.03
N CYS A 109 -10.71 15.68 10.33
CA CYS A 109 -9.58 16.23 9.59
C CYS A 109 -8.88 17.36 10.35
N PHE A 110 -7.55 17.44 10.23
CA PHE A 110 -6.70 18.43 10.88
C PHE A 110 -5.54 18.83 9.96
N CYS A 111 -4.99 20.03 10.13
CA CYS A 111 -3.79 20.41 9.37
C CYS A 111 -2.58 19.62 9.89
N ASN A 112 -1.61 19.39 9.00
CA ASN A 112 -0.44 18.57 9.31
C ASN A 112 0.37 19.15 10.47
N GLU A 113 0.46 20.48 10.60
CA GLU A 113 1.18 21.12 11.70
C GLU A 113 0.52 20.86 13.05
N CYS A 114 -0.82 20.98 13.12
CA CYS A 114 -1.53 20.72 14.38
C CYS A 114 -1.45 19.25 14.78
N ILE A 115 -1.47 18.33 13.82
CA ILE A 115 -1.26 16.90 14.11
C ILE A 115 0.15 16.62 14.59
N SER A 116 1.18 17.20 13.96
CA SER A 116 2.56 17.08 14.44
C SER A 116 2.70 17.58 15.88
N ILE A 117 2.12 18.73 16.21
CA ILE A 117 2.12 19.26 17.59
C ILE A 117 1.42 18.29 18.56
N ILE A 118 0.27 17.74 18.18
CA ILE A 118 -0.46 16.76 19.02
C ILE A 118 0.37 15.50 19.24
N ILE A 119 1.02 14.98 18.19
CA ILE A 119 1.88 13.80 18.28
C ILE A 119 3.07 14.07 19.21
N GLU A 120 3.74 15.22 19.07
CA GLU A 120 4.93 15.53 19.87
C GLU A 120 4.58 15.81 21.34
N GLN A 121 3.55 16.60 21.59
CA GLN A 121 3.28 17.15 22.92
C GLN A 121 2.21 16.39 23.69
N TYR A 122 1.20 15.83 23.01
CA TYR A 122 -0.04 15.33 23.64
C TYR A 122 -0.28 13.83 23.44
N SER A 123 0.72 13.09 22.96
CA SER A 123 0.63 11.63 22.83
C SER A 123 0.44 10.90 24.15
N VAL A 124 -0.45 9.91 24.13
CA VAL A 124 -0.91 9.07 25.23
C VAL A 124 -0.61 7.59 24.98
N GLY A 125 -0.80 6.77 26.01
CA GLY A 125 -0.62 5.31 25.95
C GLY A 125 0.83 4.86 26.13
N SER A 126 1.05 3.54 26.06
CA SER A 126 2.39 2.98 26.18
C SER A 126 3.29 3.53 25.07
N HIS A 127 4.50 3.97 25.44
CA HIS A 127 5.47 4.61 24.56
C HIS A 127 4.97 5.86 23.81
N ARG A 128 3.93 6.55 24.30
CA ARG A 128 3.37 7.76 23.65
C ARG A 128 3.07 7.50 22.17
N SER A 129 2.41 6.39 21.87
CA SER A 129 2.20 5.86 20.50
C SER A 129 0.82 6.15 19.91
N SER A 130 -0.01 6.90 20.64
CA SER A 130 -1.38 7.23 20.25
C SER A 130 -1.76 8.65 20.66
N ILE A 131 -2.74 9.25 20.00
CA ILE A 131 -3.27 10.58 20.30
C ILE A 131 -4.78 10.53 20.49
N LYS A 132 -5.36 11.52 21.18
CA LYS A 132 -6.82 11.68 21.28
C LYS A 132 -7.29 12.75 20.30
N CYS A 133 -8.35 12.48 19.55
CA CYS A 133 -8.97 13.44 18.65
C CYS A 133 -9.46 14.69 19.41
N ALA A 134 -9.16 15.90 18.93
CA ALA A 134 -9.59 17.15 19.57
C ALA A 134 -11.12 17.38 19.50
N ILE A 135 -11.82 16.72 18.57
CA ILE A 135 -13.29 16.83 18.44
C ILE A 135 -14.01 15.78 19.29
N CYS A 136 -13.74 14.50 19.03
CA CYS A 136 -14.51 13.40 19.64
C CYS A 136 -13.78 12.64 20.75
N ARG A 137 -12.51 12.99 21.04
CA ARG A 137 -11.64 12.35 22.03
C ARG A 137 -11.33 10.87 21.80
N GLN A 138 -11.74 10.31 20.66
CA GLN A 138 -11.39 8.96 20.25
C GLN A 138 -9.87 8.83 20.12
N THR A 139 -9.32 7.74 20.66
CA THR A 139 -7.90 7.44 20.57
C THR A 139 -7.56 6.87 19.20
N THR A 140 -6.52 7.42 18.57
CA THR A 140 -5.98 6.99 17.28
C THR A 140 -4.50 6.69 17.45
N SER A 141 -4.06 5.49 17.03
CA SER A 141 -2.62 5.16 17.00
C SER A 141 -1.93 5.99 15.93
N HIS A 142 -0.66 6.38 16.15
CA HIS A 142 0.12 7.12 15.14
C HIS A 142 0.16 6.40 13.78
N LYS A 143 0.19 5.07 13.81
CA LYS A 143 0.20 4.22 12.62
C LYS A 143 -1.11 4.24 11.84
N GLU A 144 -2.20 4.67 12.46
CA GLU A 144 -3.53 4.70 11.87
C GLU A 144 -3.93 6.12 11.41
N ILE A 145 -3.05 7.11 11.57
CA ILE A 145 -3.25 8.46 11.05
C ILE A 145 -3.04 8.42 9.54
N SER A 146 -4.04 8.85 8.78
CA SER A 146 -3.96 8.90 7.33
C SER A 146 -3.61 10.32 6.89
N TYR A 147 -2.57 10.48 6.07
CA TYR A 147 -2.19 11.77 5.48
C TYR A 147 -2.66 11.82 4.03
N VAL A 148 -3.39 12.87 3.70
CA VAL A 148 -3.97 13.09 2.38
C VAL A 148 -3.20 14.20 1.70
N PHE A 149 -2.80 13.95 0.45
CA PHE A 149 -2.14 14.91 -0.42
C PHE A 149 -2.88 14.90 -1.75
N THR A 150 -3.40 16.05 -2.14
CA THR A 150 -4.04 16.23 -3.45
C THR A 150 -3.11 17.03 -4.35
N SER A 151 -2.71 16.44 -5.47
CA SER A 151 -1.90 17.14 -6.47
C SER A 151 -2.80 17.95 -7.40
N GLU A 152 -2.33 19.13 -7.81
CA GLU A 152 -2.79 19.72 -9.06
C GLU A 152 -2.53 18.71 -10.18
N LYS A 153 -3.51 18.53 -11.07
CA LYS A 153 -3.30 17.82 -12.33
C LYS A 153 -2.36 18.66 -13.18
N THR A 154 -1.06 18.54 -12.98
CA THR A 154 -0.06 19.16 -13.84
C THR A 154 -0.03 18.42 -15.17
N SER A 155 -0.58 19.10 -16.19
CA SER A 155 -0.26 18.97 -17.63
C SER A 155 -0.39 17.57 -18.27
N GLN A 156 -1.51 17.36 -18.96
CA GLN A 156 -1.74 16.70 -20.28
C GLN A 156 -1.04 15.36 -20.68
N GLU A 157 -0.08 14.81 -19.94
CA GLU A 157 0.58 13.51 -20.24
C GLU A 157 0.09 12.35 -19.34
N GLU A 158 -0.77 12.64 -18.36
CA GLU A 158 -1.31 11.71 -17.35
C GLU A 158 -2.69 11.11 -17.70
N ASP A 159 -3.02 10.98 -18.98
CA ASP A 159 -4.38 10.63 -19.44
C ASP A 159 -4.81 9.17 -19.23
N ILE A 160 -3.96 8.30 -18.69
CA ILE A 160 -4.32 6.89 -18.44
C ILE A 160 -4.73 6.73 -16.97
N PRO A 161 -6.04 6.66 -16.65
CA PRO A 161 -6.50 6.48 -15.29
C PRO A 161 -6.16 5.08 -14.79
N VAL A 162 -5.43 5.02 -13.68
CA VAL A 162 -5.16 3.77 -12.97
C VAL A 162 -6.30 3.53 -11.97
N LYS A 163 -6.92 2.35 -12.05
CA LYS A 163 -7.95 1.90 -11.11
C LYS A 163 -7.31 1.47 -9.79
N GLY A 164 -8.01 1.72 -8.69
CA GLY A 164 -7.58 1.36 -7.34
C GLY A 164 -6.89 2.51 -6.59
N SER A 165 -6.72 2.33 -5.29
CA SER A 165 -6.00 3.27 -4.42
C SER A 165 -4.60 2.73 -4.15
N HIS A 166 -3.63 3.16 -4.95
CA HIS A 166 -2.23 2.72 -4.87
C HIS A 166 -1.31 3.88 -4.46
N SER A 167 -0.09 3.56 -4.02
CA SER A 167 0.91 4.60 -3.79
C SER A 167 1.34 5.24 -5.11
N THR A 168 1.83 6.48 -5.06
CA THR A 168 2.26 7.26 -6.23
C THR A 168 3.22 6.49 -7.15
N LYS A 169 4.18 5.78 -6.56
CA LYS A 169 5.15 4.95 -7.30
C LYS A 169 4.49 3.76 -7.99
N VAL A 170 3.64 3.00 -7.28
CA VAL A 170 2.95 1.84 -7.86
C VAL A 170 2.03 2.29 -8.99
N GLU A 171 1.32 3.41 -8.81
CA GLU A 171 0.50 4.02 -9.84
C GLU A 171 1.32 4.39 -11.08
N ALA A 172 2.48 5.03 -10.90
CA ALA A 172 3.37 5.39 -12.01
C ALA A 172 3.89 4.15 -12.77
N VAL A 173 4.21 3.06 -12.06
CA VAL A 173 4.64 1.78 -12.67
C VAL A 173 3.50 1.19 -13.52
N VAL A 174 2.31 1.05 -12.96
CA VAL A 174 1.14 0.51 -13.66
C VAL A 174 0.79 1.39 -14.87
N ARG A 175 0.77 2.72 -14.69
CA ARG A 175 0.50 3.67 -15.78
C ARG A 175 1.50 3.55 -16.91
N THR A 176 2.78 3.36 -16.60
CA THR A 176 3.83 3.14 -17.60
C THR A 176 3.62 1.83 -18.35
N LEU A 177 3.25 0.75 -17.66
CA LEU A 177 2.93 -0.54 -18.28
C LEU A 177 1.71 -0.45 -19.19
N MET A 178 0.65 0.25 -18.76
CA MET A 178 -0.54 0.51 -19.60
C MET A 178 -0.16 1.32 -20.85
N ARG A 179 0.71 2.33 -20.71
CA ARG A 179 1.19 3.14 -21.83
C ARG A 179 2.00 2.31 -22.83
N ILE A 180 2.84 1.40 -22.34
CA ILE A 180 3.62 0.46 -23.17
C ILE A 180 2.65 -0.41 -23.98
N GLN A 181 1.67 -1.05 -23.33
CA GLN A 181 0.68 -1.88 -24.02
C GLN A 181 -0.20 -1.09 -25.00
N LEU A 182 -0.52 0.16 -24.70
CA LEU A 182 -1.30 1.01 -25.60
C LEU A 182 -0.53 1.36 -26.88
N ARG A 183 0.78 1.61 -26.77
CA ARG A 183 1.65 1.94 -27.91
C ARG A 183 2.05 0.71 -28.72
N ASP A 184 2.36 -0.39 -28.04
CA ASP A 184 2.70 -1.68 -28.64
C ASP A 184 2.04 -2.80 -27.81
N PRO A 185 0.87 -3.31 -28.25
CA PRO A 185 0.16 -4.38 -27.55
C PRO A 185 0.97 -5.69 -27.42
N GLY A 186 1.97 -5.88 -28.28
CA GLY A 186 2.86 -7.04 -28.25
C GLY A 186 4.12 -6.84 -27.41
N ALA A 187 4.38 -5.63 -26.90
CA ALA A 187 5.55 -5.36 -26.09
C ALA A 187 5.48 -6.15 -24.78
N LYS A 188 6.61 -6.75 -24.41
CA LYS A 188 6.75 -7.46 -23.13
C LYS A 188 7.70 -6.71 -22.20
N ALA A 189 7.36 -6.67 -20.92
CA ALA A 189 8.03 -5.90 -19.90
C ALA A 189 8.43 -6.78 -18.71
N LEU A 190 9.67 -6.60 -18.24
CA LEU A 190 10.12 -7.13 -16.96
C LEU A 190 10.03 -6.06 -15.90
N VAL A 191 9.45 -6.40 -14.74
CA VAL A 191 9.38 -5.52 -13.57
C VAL A 191 10.23 -6.13 -12.47
N PHE A 192 11.30 -5.43 -12.12
CA PHE A 192 12.23 -5.85 -11.08
C PHE A 192 12.03 -5.09 -9.78
N SER A 193 12.11 -5.83 -8.68
CA SER A 193 12.18 -5.32 -7.33
C SER A 193 13.08 -6.23 -6.49
N THR A 194 13.83 -5.66 -5.57
CA THR A 194 14.55 -6.33 -4.50
C THR A 194 13.61 -6.86 -3.43
N TRP A 195 12.43 -6.24 -3.27
CA TRP A 195 11.42 -6.57 -2.27
C TRP A 195 10.28 -7.39 -2.90
N GLN A 196 10.06 -8.60 -2.36
CA GLN A 196 8.95 -9.46 -2.78
C GLN A 196 7.59 -8.80 -2.52
N ASP A 197 7.42 -8.15 -1.37
CA ASP A 197 6.17 -7.49 -0.97
C ASP A 197 5.76 -6.39 -1.96
N VAL A 198 6.73 -5.67 -2.54
CA VAL A 198 6.48 -4.65 -3.56
C VAL A 198 5.94 -5.29 -4.84
N LEU A 199 6.45 -6.45 -5.25
CA LEU A 199 5.91 -7.19 -6.39
C LEU A 199 4.48 -7.67 -6.12
N ASP A 200 4.17 -8.09 -4.90
CA ASP A 200 2.82 -8.50 -4.51
C ASP A 200 1.83 -7.32 -4.54
N ILE A 201 2.27 -6.13 -4.12
CA ILE A 201 1.49 -4.89 -4.23
C ILE A 201 1.24 -4.52 -5.69
N ILE A 202 2.26 -4.61 -6.56
CA ILE A 202 2.13 -4.33 -7.99
C ILE A 202 1.21 -5.37 -8.65
N SER A 203 1.33 -6.65 -8.30
CA SER A 203 0.45 -7.74 -8.75
C SER A 203 -1.03 -7.42 -8.49
N LYS A 204 -1.35 -6.93 -7.29
CA LYS A 204 -2.70 -6.48 -6.95
C LYS A 204 -3.14 -5.32 -7.83
N ALA A 205 -2.28 -4.30 -8.00
CA ALA A 205 -2.58 -3.14 -8.82
C ALA A 205 -2.80 -3.51 -10.31
N LEU A 206 -2.02 -4.43 -10.86
CA LEU A 206 -2.20 -4.95 -12.22
C LEU A 206 -3.54 -5.70 -12.35
N THR A 207 -3.92 -6.47 -11.34
CA THR A 207 -5.21 -7.18 -11.28
C THR A 207 -6.37 -6.18 -11.27
N ASP A 208 -6.32 -5.15 -10.44
CA ASP A 208 -7.33 -4.08 -10.36
C ASP A 208 -7.50 -3.33 -11.71
N ASN A 209 -6.45 -3.33 -12.54
CA ASN A 209 -6.40 -2.70 -13.86
C ASN A 209 -6.61 -3.67 -15.03
N ASN A 210 -7.01 -4.93 -14.78
CA ASN A 210 -7.23 -5.98 -15.78
C ASN A 210 -6.01 -6.27 -16.68
N MET A 211 -4.80 -6.09 -16.16
CA MET A 211 -3.57 -6.39 -16.89
C MET A 211 -3.14 -7.83 -16.61
N LYS A 212 -2.88 -8.61 -17.66
CA LYS A 212 -2.38 -9.98 -17.52
C LYS A 212 -0.87 -9.97 -17.27
N PHE A 213 -0.45 -10.71 -16.25
CA PHE A 213 0.95 -10.82 -15.86
C PHE A 213 1.29 -12.22 -15.34
N ALA A 214 2.57 -12.54 -15.35
CA ALA A 214 3.15 -13.68 -14.64
C ALA A 214 4.05 -13.16 -13.51
N GLN A 215 4.17 -13.93 -12.43
CA GLN A 215 5.01 -13.56 -11.29
C GLN A 215 5.88 -14.73 -10.87
N ILE A 216 7.17 -14.48 -10.70
CA ILE A 216 8.10 -15.47 -10.16
C ILE A 216 8.27 -15.20 -8.67
N SER A 217 7.62 -15.99 -7.82
CA SER A 217 7.74 -15.89 -6.34
C SER A 217 8.25 -17.15 -5.68
N ARG A 218 8.05 -18.33 -6.30
CA ARG A 218 8.45 -19.64 -5.76
C ARG A 218 9.20 -20.45 -6.81
N VAL A 219 10.19 -21.23 -6.35
CA VAL A 219 11.01 -22.10 -7.20
C VAL A 219 10.15 -23.10 -8.01
N LYS A 220 9.03 -23.57 -7.43
CA LYS A 220 8.18 -24.59 -8.05
C LYS A 220 7.42 -24.11 -9.30
N THR A 221 6.98 -22.85 -9.34
CA THR A 221 6.21 -22.28 -10.47
C THR A 221 7.09 -21.49 -11.43
N PHE A 222 8.42 -21.51 -11.23
CA PHE A 222 9.37 -20.72 -11.99
C PHE A 222 9.31 -21.01 -13.49
N GLN A 223 9.42 -22.29 -13.87
CA GLN A 223 9.46 -22.70 -15.28
C GLN A 223 8.13 -22.49 -16.00
N GLU A 224 7.02 -22.75 -15.30
CA GLU A 224 5.67 -22.55 -15.82
C GLU A 224 5.39 -21.07 -16.11
N ASN A 225 5.69 -20.19 -15.15
CA ASN A 225 5.45 -18.75 -15.31
C ASN A 225 6.40 -18.12 -16.34
N LEU A 226 7.65 -18.61 -16.41
CA LEU A 226 8.60 -18.17 -17.43
C LEU A 226 8.19 -18.63 -18.83
N SER A 227 7.76 -19.90 -18.98
CA SER A 227 7.31 -20.41 -20.27
C SER A 227 6.03 -19.72 -20.74
N ALA A 228 5.09 -19.46 -19.83
CA ALA A 228 3.90 -18.68 -20.09
C ALA A 228 4.25 -17.27 -20.55
N PHE A 229 5.14 -16.56 -19.83
CA PHE A 229 5.60 -15.24 -20.26
C PHE A 229 6.29 -15.26 -21.64
N LYS A 230 7.01 -16.32 -22.01
CA LYS A 230 7.68 -16.39 -23.31
C LYS A 230 6.69 -16.65 -24.45
N HIS A 231 5.82 -17.64 -24.30
CA HIS A 231 5.03 -18.19 -25.41
C HIS A 231 3.60 -17.66 -25.47
N ASP A 232 3.01 -17.24 -24.34
CA ASP A 232 1.66 -16.69 -24.34
C ASP A 232 1.70 -15.21 -24.79
N PRO A 233 1.04 -14.83 -25.89
CA PRO A 233 0.95 -13.44 -26.33
C PRO A 233 0.07 -12.58 -25.41
N GLN A 234 -0.76 -13.19 -24.56
CA GLN A 234 -1.63 -12.49 -23.62
C GLN A 234 -0.91 -12.06 -22.35
N ILE A 235 0.28 -12.63 -22.07
CA ILE A 235 1.07 -12.31 -20.87
C ILE A 235 2.23 -11.41 -21.30
N ASN A 236 2.06 -10.11 -21.09
CA ASN A 236 3.03 -9.09 -21.47
C ASN A 236 3.93 -8.65 -20.32
N ILE A 237 3.62 -9.02 -19.09
CA ILE A 237 4.30 -8.50 -17.90
C ILE A 237 4.83 -9.66 -17.08
N LEU A 238 6.11 -9.61 -16.70
CA LEU A 238 6.72 -10.55 -15.77
C LEU A 238 7.27 -9.81 -14.55
N LEU A 239 6.70 -10.11 -13.38
CA LEU A 239 7.18 -9.64 -12.09
C LEU A 239 8.29 -10.58 -11.59
N LEU A 240 9.49 -10.06 -11.40
CA LEU A 240 10.69 -10.86 -11.13
C LEU A 240 11.52 -10.24 -10.00
N PRO A 241 11.76 -10.97 -8.89
CA PRO A 241 12.69 -10.49 -7.87
C PRO A 241 14.10 -10.34 -8.44
N LEU A 242 14.78 -9.25 -8.08
CA LEU A 242 16.11 -8.93 -8.62
C LEU A 242 17.13 -10.04 -8.35
N HIS A 243 17.08 -10.60 -7.13
CA HIS A 243 17.95 -11.68 -6.66
C HIS A 243 17.62 -13.05 -7.28
N THR A 244 16.41 -13.23 -7.84
CA THR A 244 16.05 -14.49 -8.50
C THR A 244 16.74 -14.53 -9.85
N GLY A 245 17.63 -15.51 -10.08
CA GLY A 245 18.23 -15.75 -11.40
C GLY A 245 19.75 -15.53 -11.52
N SER A 246 20.52 -15.84 -10.48
CA SER A 246 21.99 -16.03 -10.56
C SER A 246 22.44 -17.07 -11.61
N ASN A 247 21.49 -17.79 -12.25
CA ASN A 247 21.73 -18.89 -13.18
C ASN A 247 21.70 -18.49 -14.67
N GLY A 248 21.89 -17.21 -15.03
CA GLY A 248 22.08 -16.81 -16.43
C GLY A 248 20.82 -16.83 -17.30
N LEU A 249 19.65 -16.53 -16.72
CA LEU A 249 18.37 -16.45 -17.42
C LEU A 249 18.43 -15.51 -18.63
N THR A 250 17.89 -15.96 -19.77
CA THR A 250 17.80 -15.19 -21.02
C THR A 250 16.34 -14.96 -21.36
N ILE A 251 15.92 -13.69 -21.33
CA ILE A 251 14.52 -13.25 -21.52
C ILE A 251 14.49 -12.16 -22.60
N ILE A 252 14.94 -12.53 -23.80
CA ILE A 252 15.00 -11.65 -24.98
C ILE A 252 13.61 -11.33 -25.55
N GLU A 253 12.56 -12.00 -25.08
CA GLU A 253 11.18 -11.72 -25.47
C GLU A 253 10.69 -10.37 -24.92
N ALA A 254 11.32 -9.86 -23.86
CA ALA A 254 11.04 -8.54 -23.29
C ALA A 254 11.78 -7.43 -24.06
N THR A 255 11.18 -6.26 -24.16
CA THR A 255 11.80 -5.05 -24.70
C THR A 255 11.90 -3.94 -23.67
N HIS A 256 11.11 -4.02 -22.59
CA HIS A 256 11.11 -3.06 -21.51
C HIS A 256 11.60 -3.68 -20.20
N VAL A 257 12.42 -2.93 -19.47
CA VAL A 257 12.88 -3.27 -18.12
C VAL A 257 12.46 -2.13 -17.20
N LEU A 258 11.69 -2.43 -16.17
CA LEU A 258 11.25 -1.48 -15.17
C LEU A 258 11.95 -1.82 -13.85
N LEU A 259 12.68 -0.86 -13.30
CA LEU A 259 13.34 -0.94 -12.00
C LEU A 259 12.53 -0.10 -11.01
N VAL A 260 11.85 -0.75 -10.07
CA VAL A 260 10.87 -0.11 -9.17
C VAL A 260 11.56 0.76 -8.11
N GLU A 261 12.81 0.45 -7.77
CA GLU A 261 13.61 1.22 -6.83
C GLU A 261 15.08 1.29 -7.26
N PRO A 262 15.87 2.24 -6.72
CA PRO A 262 17.31 2.31 -6.98
C PRO A 262 18.02 1.03 -6.54
N ILE A 263 18.86 0.48 -7.41
CA ILE A 263 19.67 -0.69 -7.09
C ILE A 263 21.03 -0.20 -6.60
N LEU A 264 21.34 -0.48 -5.32
CA LEU A 264 22.59 -0.05 -4.69
C LEU A 264 23.86 -0.60 -5.33
N ASN A 265 23.79 -1.80 -5.91
CA ASN A 265 24.93 -2.40 -6.59
C ASN A 265 24.73 -2.32 -8.12
N PRO A 266 25.50 -1.47 -8.83
CA PRO A 266 25.40 -1.34 -10.29
C PRO A 266 25.57 -2.67 -11.04
N ALA A 267 26.36 -3.61 -10.48
CA ALA A 267 26.54 -4.92 -11.08
C ALA A 267 25.23 -5.74 -11.11
N HIS A 268 24.39 -5.63 -10.08
CA HIS A 268 23.09 -6.31 -10.03
C HIS A 268 22.12 -5.70 -11.05
N GLU A 269 22.15 -4.38 -11.21
CA GLU A 269 21.35 -3.68 -12.21
C GLU A 269 21.76 -4.07 -13.63
N LEU A 270 23.05 -4.00 -13.95
CA LEU A 270 23.59 -4.41 -15.25
C LEU A 270 23.30 -5.88 -15.55
N GLN A 271 23.38 -6.75 -14.53
CA GLN A 271 23.02 -8.15 -14.68
C GLN A 271 21.53 -8.31 -15.01
N ALA A 272 20.64 -7.56 -14.36
CA ALA A 272 19.20 -7.61 -14.63
C ALA A 272 18.87 -7.11 -16.04
N ILE A 273 19.46 -5.98 -16.47
CA ILE A 273 19.33 -5.44 -17.83
C ILE A 273 19.89 -6.45 -18.85
N GLY A 274 21.04 -7.06 -18.57
CA GLY A 274 21.70 -8.05 -19.41
C GLY A 274 20.91 -9.35 -19.62
N ARG A 275 19.82 -9.59 -18.87
CA ARG A 275 18.89 -10.70 -19.16
C ARG A 275 18.04 -10.44 -20.40
N VAL A 276 17.82 -9.17 -20.72
CA VAL A 276 17.01 -8.70 -21.84
C VAL A 276 17.90 -8.16 -22.96
N HIS A 277 18.83 -7.28 -22.61
CA HIS A 277 19.83 -6.74 -23.52
C HIS A 277 20.96 -7.75 -23.71
N ARG A 278 20.66 -8.82 -24.44
CA ARG A 278 21.56 -9.96 -24.68
C ARG A 278 21.63 -10.29 -26.17
N ILE A 279 22.69 -11.00 -26.56
CA ILE A 279 22.83 -11.57 -27.91
C ILE A 279 21.56 -12.37 -28.26
N GLY A 280 20.93 -12.03 -29.39
CA GLY A 280 19.65 -12.59 -29.83
C GLY A 280 18.47 -11.62 -29.71
N GLN A 281 18.60 -10.52 -28.96
CA GLN A 281 17.62 -9.44 -28.96
C GLN A 281 17.69 -8.65 -30.28
N THR A 282 16.55 -8.51 -30.95
CA THR A 282 16.44 -7.79 -32.24
C THR A 282 15.79 -6.42 -32.11
N LYS A 283 15.12 -6.13 -30.98
CA LYS A 283 14.44 -4.86 -30.71
C LYS A 283 15.21 -4.01 -29.69
N PRO A 284 15.10 -2.66 -29.74
CA PRO A 284 15.68 -1.78 -28.73
C PRO A 284 15.19 -2.13 -27.32
N THR A 285 16.11 -2.18 -26.36
CA THR A 285 15.78 -2.38 -24.94
C THR A 285 15.64 -1.04 -24.25
N ILE A 286 14.51 -0.79 -23.60
CA ILE A 286 14.22 0.47 -22.89
C ILE A 286 14.19 0.19 -21.38
N VAL A 287 15.00 0.92 -20.62
CA VAL A 287 15.08 0.82 -19.16
C VAL A 287 14.40 2.00 -18.51
N HIS A 288 13.38 1.72 -17.69
CA HIS A 288 12.64 2.69 -16.89
C HIS A 288 13.09 2.60 -15.44
N ARG A 289 13.52 3.72 -14.85
CA ARG A 289 13.92 3.81 -13.44
C ARG A 289 12.91 4.66 -12.68
N PHE A 290 12.26 4.08 -11.68
CA PHE A 290 11.28 4.78 -10.85
C PHE A 290 11.95 5.36 -9.60
N LEU A 291 11.88 6.68 -9.47
CA LEU A 291 12.47 7.44 -8.38
C LEU A 291 11.43 8.43 -7.87
N ILE A 292 11.32 8.58 -6.55
CA ILE A 292 10.49 9.63 -5.94
C ILE A 292 11.36 10.86 -5.70
N LYS A 293 10.94 12.00 -6.26
CA LYS A 293 11.62 13.30 -6.08
C LYS A 293 11.62 13.74 -4.62
N ALA A 294 12.65 14.49 -4.22
CA ALA A 294 12.82 15.01 -2.86
C ALA A 294 12.76 13.91 -1.79
N THR A 295 13.27 12.71 -2.11
CA THR A 295 13.37 11.59 -1.17
C THR A 295 14.76 10.98 -1.18
N ILE A 296 14.99 10.07 -0.23
CA ILE A 296 16.21 9.27 -0.15
C ILE A 296 16.53 8.53 -1.47
N GLU A 297 15.54 8.18 -2.29
CA GLU A 297 15.77 7.47 -3.55
C GLU A 297 16.48 8.32 -4.59
N GLU A 298 16.12 9.61 -4.70
CA GLU A 298 16.77 10.55 -5.62
C GLU A 298 18.22 10.79 -5.20
N ARG A 299 18.46 10.94 -3.89
CA ARG A 299 19.80 11.12 -3.32
C ARG A 299 20.67 9.88 -3.50
N MET A 300 20.13 8.70 -3.21
CA MET A 300 20.80 7.43 -3.47
C MET A 300 21.20 7.31 -4.95
N GLN A 301 20.30 7.66 -5.88
CA GLN A 301 20.60 7.61 -7.31
C GLN A 301 21.70 8.61 -7.71
N ALA A 302 21.68 9.83 -7.17
CA ALA A 302 22.69 10.85 -7.45
C ALA A 302 24.08 10.39 -6.98
N MET A 303 24.13 9.84 -5.78
CA MET A 303 25.35 9.29 -5.18
C MET A 303 25.90 8.09 -5.95
N LEU A 304 25.05 7.16 -6.39
CA LEU A 304 25.46 6.04 -7.26
C LEU A 304 26.08 6.53 -8.58
N LYS A 305 25.49 7.55 -9.22
CA LYS A 305 26.07 8.16 -10.43
C LYS A 305 27.43 8.80 -10.18
N THR A 306 27.63 9.41 -9.00
CA THR A 306 28.91 10.01 -8.62
C THR A 306 29.98 8.94 -8.36
N ALA A 307 29.61 7.84 -7.70
CA ALA A 307 30.48 6.70 -7.50
C ALA A 307 30.91 6.07 -8.85
N GLU A 308 29.97 5.86 -9.79
CA GLU A 308 30.27 5.35 -11.13
C GLU A 308 31.26 6.23 -11.89
N ARG A 309 31.11 7.57 -11.82
CA ARG A 309 32.03 8.53 -12.45
C ARG A 309 33.44 8.53 -11.83
N SER A 310 33.53 8.19 -10.56
CA SER A 310 34.79 8.20 -9.81
C SER A 310 35.58 6.90 -10.01
N HIS A 311 34.88 5.79 -10.27
CA HIS A 311 35.46 4.45 -10.42
C HIS A 311 35.87 4.06 -11.84
N THR A 312 35.75 4.95 -12.84
CA THR A 312 36.35 4.72 -14.18
C THR A 312 37.89 4.66 -14.16
N ASN A 313 38.54 4.92 -13.01
CA ASN A 313 40.00 4.91 -12.86
C ASN A 313 40.58 3.80 -11.94
N SER A 314 39.78 2.92 -11.31
CA SER A 314 40.36 1.87 -10.45
C SER A 314 39.52 0.60 -10.35
N SER A 315 40.12 -0.50 -10.80
CA SER A 315 39.60 -1.87 -10.76
C SER A 315 39.63 -2.42 -9.33
N VAL A 316 38.58 -2.18 -8.53
CA VAL A 316 38.45 -2.76 -7.18
C VAL A 316 37.13 -3.51 -7.03
N LYS A 317 37.21 -4.71 -6.43
CA LYS A 317 36.12 -5.67 -6.24
C LYS A 317 35.01 -5.08 -5.34
N HIS A 318 33.77 -5.10 -5.84
CA HIS A 318 32.57 -4.62 -5.16
C HIS A 318 32.20 -5.49 -3.95
N SER A 319 32.16 -4.89 -2.75
CA SER A 319 31.30 -5.33 -1.65
C SER A 319 30.27 -4.23 -1.37
N GLU A 320 29.08 -4.59 -0.88
CA GLU A 320 27.99 -3.63 -0.62
C GLU A 320 28.38 -2.50 0.34
N ALA A 321 29.42 -2.71 1.15
CA ALA A 321 29.93 -1.76 2.14
C ALA A 321 30.99 -0.77 1.59
N SER A 322 31.52 -0.98 0.38
CA SER A 322 32.65 -0.19 -0.13
C SER A 322 32.24 1.05 -0.95
N VAL A 323 30.95 1.31 -1.11
CA VAL A 323 30.41 2.36 -2.00
C VAL A 323 30.01 3.63 -1.23
N LEU A 324 29.99 3.60 0.11
CA LEU A 324 29.36 4.63 0.93
C LEU A 324 30.23 5.12 2.08
N THR A 325 30.53 6.41 2.11
CA THR A 325 31.17 7.05 3.29
C THR A 325 30.13 7.40 4.35
N VAL A 326 30.58 7.64 5.58
CA VAL A 326 29.71 8.12 6.66
C VAL A 326 29.09 9.48 6.33
N ALA A 327 29.81 10.32 5.57
CA ALA A 327 29.29 11.61 5.10
C ALA A 327 28.15 11.40 4.08
N ASP A 328 28.30 10.46 3.15
CA ASP A 328 27.24 10.13 2.18
C ASP A 328 25.98 9.61 2.89
N LEU A 329 26.16 8.77 3.91
CA LEU A 329 25.03 8.29 4.73
C LEU A 329 24.35 9.42 5.50
N ALA A 330 25.10 10.39 6.02
CA ALA A 330 24.51 11.55 6.70
C ALA A 330 23.68 12.39 5.72
N ASP A 331 24.19 12.60 4.50
CA ASP A 331 23.52 13.38 3.47
C ASP A 331 22.22 12.74 2.95
N LEU A 332 22.07 11.40 3.06
CA LEU A 332 20.80 10.74 2.75
C LEU A 332 19.64 11.16 3.68
N PHE A 333 19.94 11.66 4.88
CA PHE A 333 18.95 11.99 5.92
C PHE A 333 18.86 13.48 6.26
N THR A 334 19.61 14.35 5.59
CA THR A 334 19.51 15.81 5.78
C THR A 334 18.18 16.32 5.23
N LYS A 335 17.36 17.04 6.02
CA LYS A 335 16.18 17.69 5.46
C LYS A 335 16.65 18.79 4.50
N GLU A 336 16.14 18.80 3.27
CA GLU A 336 16.23 19.99 2.43
C GLU A 336 15.53 21.12 3.18
N THR A 337 16.29 22.08 3.67
CA THR A 337 15.75 23.40 3.98
C THR A 337 15.44 24.02 2.63
N GLU A 338 14.22 23.83 2.13
CA GLU A 338 13.71 24.73 1.10
C GLU A 338 13.68 26.12 1.74
N ASP A 339 14.65 26.96 1.35
CA ASP A 339 14.49 28.40 1.49
C ASP A 339 13.27 28.76 0.62
N LEU A 340 12.17 29.08 1.31
CA LEU A 340 10.97 29.66 0.72
C LEU A 340 11.35 31.04 0.18
N GLU A 341 11.74 31.13 -1.09
CA GLU A 341 11.70 32.40 -1.85
C GLU A 341 10.29 32.71 -2.36
#